data_AF-A0A1K2E335-F1
#
_entry.id   AF-A0A1K2E335-F1
#
_cell.length_a   1.000
_cell.length_b   1.000
_cell.length_c   1.000
_cell.angle_alpha   90.00
_cell.angle_beta   90.00
_cell.angle_gamma   90.00
#
_symmetry.space_group_name_H-M   'P 1'
#
loop_
_entity.id
_entity.type
_entity.pdbx_description
1 polymer ?
#
loop_
_entity_poly.entity_id
_entity_poly.type
_entity_poly.pdbx_seq_one_letter_code
_entity_poly.pdbx_strand_id
1 'polypeptide(L)'
;MDDEPVELVAFYCPLDIAHGTAMTERRKIPGGTPTLLAELGYPPRLSVDRVSARVPTQDQYQALRLPGGLPVLRTLRVVYSDDERPIEATVMVKAGHLYELQYEFVAE
;
A
#
# COMPACT_ATOMS: atom_id res chain seq x y z
N MET A 1 14.42 -3.56 -7.11
CA MET A 1 14.84 -4.01 -8.46
C MET A 1 16.34 -3.97 -8.43
N ASP A 2 17.00 -5.00 -8.96
CA ASP A 2 18.47 -5.04 -9.01
C ASP A 2 19.13 -4.80 -7.64
N ASP A 3 18.56 -5.43 -6.59
CA ASP A 3 18.98 -5.36 -5.18
C ASP A 3 18.92 -3.99 -4.48
N GLU A 4 18.34 -2.98 -5.16
CA GLU A 4 18.04 -1.68 -4.53
C GLU A 4 16.60 -1.62 -3.98
N PRO A 5 16.41 -1.04 -2.77
CA PRO A 5 15.11 -0.86 -2.17
C PRO A 5 14.31 0.20 -2.92
N VAL A 6 13.20 -0.23 -3.51
CA VAL A 6 12.37 0.63 -4.37
C VAL A 6 11.19 1.23 -3.62
N GLU A 7 10.77 0.61 -2.52
CA GLU A 7 9.54 0.94 -1.82
C GLU A 7 9.52 0.36 -0.41
N LEU A 8 8.91 1.09 0.50
CA LEU A 8 8.44 0.60 1.79
C LEU A 8 6.92 0.55 1.80
N VAL A 9 6.37 -0.57 2.26
CA VAL A 9 4.93 -0.78 2.35
C VAL A 9 4.57 -1.16 3.78
N ALA A 10 3.69 -0.39 4.39
CA ALA A 10 3.00 -0.76 5.61
C ALA A 10 1.54 -1.05 5.30
N PHE A 11 1.11 -2.27 5.59
CA PHE A 11 -0.22 -2.79 5.29
C PHE A 11 -1.01 -2.97 6.59
N TYR A 12 -2.26 -2.53 6.59
CA TYR A 12 -3.17 -2.61 7.73
C TYR A 12 -4.51 -3.19 7.27
N CYS A 13 -5.05 -4.14 8.03
CA CYS A 13 -6.37 -4.72 7.81
C CYS A 13 -7.13 -4.71 9.14
N PRO A 14 -8.45 -4.44 9.15
CA PRO A 14 -9.27 -4.56 10.35
C PRO A 14 -9.13 -5.94 11.00
N LEU A 15 -8.96 -5.97 12.32
CA LEU A 15 -8.69 -7.21 13.04
C LEU A 15 -9.83 -8.23 12.91
N ASP A 16 -11.07 -7.76 12.87
CA ASP A 16 -12.25 -8.61 12.71
C ASP A 16 -12.34 -9.28 11.32
N ILE A 17 -11.64 -8.75 10.32
CA ILE A 17 -11.47 -9.38 9.00
C ILE A 17 -10.24 -10.28 8.99
N ALA A 18 -9.11 -9.81 9.53
CA ALA A 18 -7.84 -10.50 9.43
C ALA A 18 -7.72 -11.73 10.35
N HIS A 19 -8.38 -11.71 11.51
CA HIS A 19 -8.24 -12.74 12.53
C HIS A 19 -8.67 -14.13 12.02
N GLY A 20 -7.82 -15.13 12.23
CA GLY A 20 -8.09 -16.51 11.80
C GLY A 20 -7.89 -16.75 10.30
N THR A 21 -7.31 -15.79 9.58
CA THR A 21 -6.99 -15.90 8.15
C THR A 21 -5.48 -16.05 7.93
N ALA A 22 -5.11 -16.38 6.68
CA ALA A 22 -3.72 -16.45 6.26
C ALA A 22 -2.94 -15.11 6.42
N MET A 23 -3.62 -13.97 6.61
CA MET A 23 -2.96 -12.68 6.90
C MET A 23 -2.23 -12.67 8.26
N THR A 24 -2.65 -13.52 9.20
CA THR A 24 -2.05 -13.62 10.54
C THR A 24 -0.95 -14.67 10.62
N GLU A 25 -0.69 -15.39 9.53
CA GLU A 25 0.29 -16.47 9.46
C GLU A 25 1.55 -16.03 8.68
N ARG A 26 2.71 -16.59 9.04
CA ARG A 26 3.96 -16.39 8.28
C ARG A 26 3.99 -17.27 7.03
N ARG A 27 3.06 -17.04 6.10
CA ARG A 27 2.98 -17.76 4.82
C ARG A 27 2.60 -16.84 3.68
N LYS A 28 2.79 -17.32 2.45
CA LYS A 28 2.28 -16.64 1.25
C LYS A 28 0.75 -16.77 1.19
N ILE A 29 0.11 -15.72 0.70
CA ILE A 29 -1.31 -15.69 0.33
C ILE A 29 -1.38 -15.88 -1.19
N PRO A 30 -1.79 -17.07 -1.69
CA PRO A 30 -2.01 -17.27 -3.12
C PRO A 30 -3.02 -16.26 -3.67
N GLY A 31 -2.75 -15.65 -4.82
CA GLY A 31 -3.59 -14.56 -5.36
C GLY A 31 -3.43 -13.21 -4.64
N GLY A 32 -2.75 -13.18 -3.49
CA GLY A 32 -2.53 -11.98 -2.70
C GLY A 32 -3.75 -11.58 -1.87
N THR A 33 -3.59 -10.49 -1.11
CA THR A 33 -4.61 -9.97 -0.21
C THR A 33 -5.97 -9.68 -0.88
N PRO A 34 -6.04 -9.09 -2.09
CA PRO A 34 -7.33 -8.79 -2.72
C PRO A 34 -8.18 -10.04 -3.00
N THR A 35 -7.56 -11.14 -3.45
CA THR A 35 -8.25 -12.42 -3.67
C THR A 35 -8.76 -12.99 -2.37
N LEU A 36 -7.93 -13.03 -1.32
CA LEU A 36 -8.34 -13.51 -0.01
C LEU A 36 -9.51 -12.70 0.56
N LEU A 37 -9.46 -11.37 0.45
CA LEU A 37 -10.55 -10.50 0.92
C LEU A 37 -11.87 -10.79 0.18
N ALA A 38 -11.83 -10.98 -1.14
CA ALA A 38 -13.01 -11.35 -1.92
C ALA A 38 -13.58 -12.71 -1.51
N GLU A 39 -12.74 -13.72 -1.27
CA GLU A 39 -13.15 -15.05 -0.81
C GLU A 39 -13.79 -15.02 0.59
N LEU A 40 -13.37 -14.08 1.44
CA LEU A 40 -13.94 -13.85 2.77
C LEU A 40 -15.26 -13.06 2.75
N GLY A 41 -15.78 -12.72 1.57
CA GLY A 41 -17.00 -11.92 1.42
C GLY A 41 -16.79 -10.41 1.48
N TYR A 42 -15.54 -9.95 1.33
CA TYR A 42 -15.15 -8.54 1.32
C TYR A 42 -14.52 -8.13 -0.01
N PRO A 43 -15.25 -8.20 -1.14
CA PRO A 43 -14.69 -7.83 -2.45
C PRO A 43 -14.29 -6.35 -2.46
N PRO A 44 -13.12 -5.98 -3.00
CA PRO A 44 -12.73 -4.58 -3.14
C PRO A 44 -13.63 -3.87 -4.17
N ARG A 45 -14.20 -2.72 -3.80
CA ARG A 45 -15.12 -1.92 -4.62
C ARG A 45 -14.54 -0.57 -5.02
N LEU A 46 -13.85 0.09 -4.10
CA LEU A 46 -13.28 1.41 -4.31
C LEU A 46 -11.89 1.48 -3.67
N SER A 47 -10.94 2.08 -4.37
CA SER A 47 -9.62 2.41 -3.84
C SER A 47 -9.44 3.92 -3.88
N VAL A 48 -9.11 4.52 -2.73
CA VAL A 48 -8.85 5.96 -2.63
C VAL A 48 -7.40 6.18 -2.25
N ASP A 49 -6.67 6.87 -3.13
CA ASP A 49 -5.27 7.23 -2.94
C ASP A 49 -5.11 8.68 -2.51
N ARG A 50 -4.38 8.87 -1.42
CA ARG A 50 -3.88 10.17 -0.98
C ARG A 50 -2.37 10.22 -1.18
N VAL A 51 -1.97 10.91 -2.24
CA VAL A 51 -0.57 11.06 -2.65
C VAL A 51 0.00 12.36 -2.09
N SER A 52 1.22 12.33 -1.56
CA SER A 52 1.90 13.51 -1.04
C SER A 52 3.42 13.39 -1.13
N ALA A 53 4.08 14.51 -1.42
CA ALA A 53 5.51 14.64 -1.16
C ALA A 53 5.76 14.94 0.33
N ARG A 54 6.73 14.24 0.94
CA ARG A 54 7.06 14.36 2.36
C ARG A 54 8.57 14.30 2.58
N VAL A 55 9.05 14.93 3.65
CA VAL A 55 10.41 14.65 4.17
C VAL A 55 10.39 13.22 4.75
N PRO A 56 11.38 12.37 4.43
CA PRO A 56 11.43 11.01 4.97
C PRO A 56 11.63 11.01 6.48
N THR A 57 11.06 10.01 7.15
CA THR A 57 11.49 9.67 8.52
C THR A 57 12.88 9.02 8.50
N GLN A 58 13.54 8.91 9.66
CA GLN A 58 14.84 8.23 9.75
C GLN A 58 14.77 6.77 9.26
N ASP A 59 13.72 6.04 9.64
CA ASP A 59 13.51 4.66 9.20
C ASP A 59 13.32 4.56 7.68
N GLN A 60 12.57 5.48 7.09
CA GLN A 60 12.36 5.54 5.64
C GLN A 60 13.66 5.87 4.91
N TYR A 61 14.43 6.82 5.42
CA TYR A 61 15.73 7.19 4.88
C TYR A 61 16.68 6.00 4.83
N GLN A 62 16.79 5.27 5.94
CA GLN A 62 17.67 4.11 6.05
C GLN A 62 17.20 2.96 5.16
N ALA A 63 15.93 2.60 5.23
CA ALA A 63 15.44 1.42 4.54
C ALA A 63 15.29 1.62 3.02
N LEU A 64 15.12 2.87 2.54
CA LEU A 64 15.18 3.21 1.11
C LEU A 64 16.58 3.62 0.62
N ARG A 65 17.61 3.58 1.49
CA ARG A 65 19.00 3.97 1.16
C ARG A 65 19.07 5.32 0.44
N LEU A 66 18.34 6.33 0.93
CA LEU A 66 18.26 7.62 0.25
C LEU A 66 19.63 8.33 0.26
N PRO A 67 20.05 8.95 -0.86
CA PRO A 67 21.37 9.60 -0.95
C PRO A 67 21.46 10.93 -0.16
N GLY A 68 20.35 11.42 0.42
CA GLY A 68 20.31 12.66 1.19
C GLY A 68 18.89 13.01 1.66
N GLY A 69 18.67 14.28 2.05
CA GLY A 69 17.38 14.81 2.51
C GLY A 69 16.31 14.99 1.41
N LEU A 70 16.33 14.13 0.38
CA LEU A 70 15.38 14.17 -0.72
C LEU A 70 13.97 13.80 -0.24
N PRO A 71 12.91 14.42 -0.79
CA PRO A 71 11.55 14.06 -0.44
C PRO A 71 11.22 12.63 -0.92
N VAL A 72 10.30 12.00 -0.21
CA VAL A 72 9.66 10.75 -0.61
C VAL A 72 8.28 11.02 -1.17
N LEU A 73 7.86 10.17 -2.11
CA LEU A 73 6.48 10.09 -2.56
C LEU A 73 5.74 9.11 -1.66
N ARG A 74 4.79 9.62 -0.87
CA ARG A 74 3.96 8.82 0.04
C ARG A 74 2.55 8.71 -0.53
N THR A 75 2.11 7.47 -0.73
CA THR A 75 0.72 7.14 -1.07
C THR A 75 0.07 6.42 0.11
N LEU A 76 -0.99 7.02 0.67
CA LEU A 76 -1.92 6.30 1.54
C LEU A 76 -3.09 5.84 0.68
N ARG A 77 -3.23 4.54 0.52
CA ARG A 77 -4.36 3.88 -0.12
C ARG A 77 -5.31 3.35 0.93
N VAL A 78 -6.60 3.60 0.77
CA VAL A 78 -7.65 2.91 1.53
C VAL A 78 -8.55 2.18 0.54
N VAL A 79 -8.78 0.89 0.78
CA VAL A 79 -9.66 0.06 -0.04
C VAL A 79 -10.95 -0.19 0.73
N TYR A 80 -12.06 0.03 0.06
CA TYR A 80 -13.41 -0.12 0.56
C TYR A 80 -14.12 -1.27 -0.14
N SER A 81 -14.91 -2.04 0.62
CA SER A 81 -15.79 -3.09 0.12
C SER A 81 -17.23 -2.58 -0.01
N ASP A 82 -18.18 -3.51 -0.03
CA ASP A 82 -19.60 -3.22 0.04
C ASP A 82 -19.94 -2.35 1.28
N ASP A 83 -20.99 -1.54 1.15
CA ASP A 83 -21.46 -0.59 2.18
C ASP A 83 -20.38 0.40 2.67
N GLU A 84 -19.44 0.76 1.79
CA GLU A 84 -18.33 1.68 2.09
C GLU A 84 -17.48 1.23 3.30
N ARG A 85 -17.43 -0.08 3.57
CA ARG A 85 -16.63 -0.64 4.66
C ARG A 85 -15.15 -0.62 4.29
N PRO A 86 -14.24 0.03 5.06
CA PRO A 86 -12.80 -0.08 4.82
C PRO A 86 -12.32 -1.49 5.17
N ILE A 87 -11.57 -2.11 4.26
CA ILE A 87 -11.07 -3.49 4.41
C ILE A 87 -9.54 -3.57 4.41
N GLU A 88 -8.88 -2.53 3.92
CA GLU A 88 -7.43 -2.41 3.88
C GLU A 88 -7.03 -0.92 3.90
N ALA A 89 -5.94 -0.62 4.60
CA ALA A 89 -5.20 0.61 4.41
C ALA A 89 -3.72 0.30 4.18
N THR A 90 -3.12 0.89 3.14
CA THR A 90 -1.74 0.66 2.76
C THR A 90 -1.00 1.98 2.63
N VAL A 91 0.15 2.11 3.31
CA VAL A 91 1.07 3.24 3.19
C VAL A 91 2.28 2.79 2.38
N MET A 92 2.41 3.34 1.19
CA MET A 92 3.54 3.15 0.28
C MET A 92 4.44 4.38 0.34
N VAL A 93 5.75 4.16 0.46
CA VAL A 93 6.76 5.23 0.47
C VAL A 93 7.85 4.88 -0.55
N LYS A 94 8.07 5.76 -1.51
CA LYS A 94 9.07 5.62 -2.58
C LYS A 94 10.01 6.81 -2.61
N ALA A 95 11.22 6.61 -3.12
CA ALA A 95 12.18 7.70 -3.30
C ALA A 95 11.69 8.70 -4.36
N GLY A 96 11.35 9.94 -3.97
CA GLY A 96 10.65 10.87 -4.86
C GLY A 96 11.44 11.31 -6.11
N HIS A 97 12.76 11.09 -6.12
CA HIS A 97 13.64 11.39 -7.25
C HIS A 97 13.75 10.26 -8.29
N LEU A 98 13.20 9.07 -7.99
CA LEU A 98 13.28 7.90 -8.86
C LEU A 98 11.91 7.42 -9.38
N TYR A 99 10.82 7.95 -8.82
CA TYR A 99 9.47 7.45 -9.08
C TYR A 99 8.51 8.59 -9.38
N GLU A 100 7.64 8.35 -10.35
CA GLU A 100 6.50 9.17 -10.70
C GLU A 100 5.20 8.35 -10.60
N LEU A 101 4.07 9.04 -10.56
CA LEU A 101 2.75 8.44 -10.67
C LEU A 101 2.09 8.93 -11.95
N GLN A 102 1.76 8.00 -12.83
CA GLN A 102 1.00 8.27 -14.04
C GLN A 102 -0.45 7.83 -13.84
N TYR A 103 -1.36 8.72 -14.21
CA TYR A 103 -2.79 8.42 -14.28
C TYR A 103 -3.27 8.77 -15.69
N GLU A 104 -4.04 7.86 -16.27
CA GLU A 104 -4.72 8.08 -17.54
C GLU A 104 -6.21 8.03 -17.28
N PHE A 105 -6.91 9.05 -17.77
CA PHE A 105 -8.36 9.15 -17.68
C PHE A 105 -8.91 9.29 -19.09
N VAL A 106 -9.94 8.51 -19.41
CA VAL A 106 -10.73 8.72 -20.62
C VAL A 106 -11.86 9.69 -20.26
N ALA A 107 -12.03 10.75 -21.05
CA ALA A 107 -13.16 11.65 -20.88
C ALA A 107 -14.46 10.88 -21.15
N GLU A 108 -15.46 11.11 -20.30
CA GLU A 108 -16.82 10.61 -20.50
C GLU A 108 -17.52 11.34 -21.67
#